data_AF-A0AAD3HTP8-F1
#
_entry.id   AF-A0AAD3HTP8-F1
#
_cell.length_a   1.000
_cell.length_b   1.000
_cell.length_c   1.000
_cell.angle_alpha   90.00
_cell.angle_beta   90.00
_cell.angle_gamma   90.00
#
_symmetry.space_group_name_H-M   'P 1'
#
loop_
_entity.id
_entity.type
_entity.pdbx_description
1 polymer ?
#
loop_
_entity_poly.entity_id
_entity_poly.type
_entity_poly.pdbx_seq_one_letter_code
_entity_poly.pdbx_strand_id
1 'polypeptide(L)'
;SKHDFQEHVPQLVQSLVLLLAEDAPLPELMTIWKALEAVCGAIPKDALPEYVYCLKSAVADAREKERRKRRGGPQLLAGLCQPPKALAPLLPIYLQGVLQGSSAEVREAAAEGLGELVGATSEEALKPFVVSITGPLIRIIGDRFPSPIKAAILGTLGLLIGKAGPGLKPFVPQLQTTFLKC
;
A
#
# COMPACT_ATOMS: atom_id res chain seq x y z
N SER A 1 22.24 1.91 18.68
CA SER A 1 21.43 0.89 19.39
C SER A 1 20.13 0.66 18.61
N LYS A 2 19.24 -0.29 18.96
CA LYS A 2 17.99 -0.50 18.19
C LYS A 2 17.10 0.76 18.09
N HIS A 3 17.16 1.67 19.07
CA HIS A 3 16.46 2.97 19.02
C HIS A 3 17.04 3.93 17.98
N ASP A 4 18.36 3.99 17.87
CA ASP A 4 19.10 4.82 16.90
C ASP A 4 18.72 4.47 15.45
N PHE A 5 18.47 3.18 15.17
CA PHE A 5 17.99 2.74 13.86
C PHE A 5 16.54 3.19 13.58
N GLN A 6 15.65 3.12 14.58
CA GLN A 6 14.23 3.47 14.42
C GLN A 6 14.03 4.94 14.04
N GLU A 7 14.87 5.84 14.55
CA GLU A 7 14.85 7.26 14.22
C GLU A 7 15.15 7.55 12.73
N HIS A 8 15.87 6.64 12.07
CA HIS A 8 16.25 6.75 10.66
C HIS A 8 15.32 6.00 9.69
N VAL A 9 14.47 5.11 10.20
CA VAL A 9 13.56 4.30 9.37
C VAL A 9 12.68 5.18 8.46
N PRO A 10 12.06 6.29 8.93
CA PRO A 10 11.23 7.12 8.06
C PRO A 10 11.98 7.68 6.85
N GLN A 11 13.19 8.21 7.05
CA GLN A 11 14.00 8.78 5.98
C GLN A 11 14.49 7.69 5.01
N LEU A 12 14.81 6.51 5.53
CA LEU A 12 15.19 5.35 4.71
C LEU A 12 14.03 4.87 3.85
N VAL A 13 12.83 4.71 4.42
CA VAL A 13 11.62 4.34 3.67
C VAL A 13 11.34 5.35 2.58
N GLN A 14 11.37 6.65 2.89
CA GLN A 14 11.13 7.70 1.90
C GLN A 14 12.13 7.63 0.74
N SER A 15 13.42 7.53 1.07
CA SER A 15 14.49 7.49 0.06
C SER A 15 14.40 6.25 -0.82
N LEU A 16 14.16 5.08 -0.22
CA LEU A 16 14.06 3.81 -0.96
C LEU A 16 12.81 3.75 -1.85
N VAL A 17 11.67 4.27 -1.40
CA VAL A 17 10.45 4.35 -2.23
C VAL A 17 10.65 5.29 -3.42
N LEU A 18 11.33 6.43 -3.22
CA LEU A 18 11.67 7.34 -4.32
C LEU A 18 12.64 6.73 -5.33
N LEU A 19 13.59 5.91 -4.87
CA LEU A 19 14.50 5.17 -5.76
C LEU A 19 13.79 4.05 -6.52
N LEU A 20 12.82 3.36 -5.90
CA LEU A 20 11.95 2.37 -6.59
C LEU A 20 11.08 3.01 -7.68
N ALA A 21 10.84 4.31 -7.60
CA ALA A 21 10.09 5.07 -8.60
C ALA A 21 10.94 5.46 -9.82
N GLU A 22 12.26 5.21 -9.81
CA GLU A 22 13.11 5.50 -10.96
C GLU A 22 12.97 4.44 -12.05
N ASP A 23 13.17 4.87 -13.30
CA ASP A 23 13.28 3.97 -14.46
C ASP A 23 14.67 3.31 -14.44
N ALA A 24 14.92 2.46 -13.45
CA ALA A 24 16.18 1.75 -13.26
C ALA A 24 16.10 0.31 -13.81
N PRO A 25 17.22 -0.29 -14.25
CA PRO A 25 17.27 -1.68 -14.64
C PRO A 25 16.84 -2.63 -13.50
N LEU A 26 16.26 -3.78 -13.85
CA LEU A 26 15.76 -4.76 -12.88
C LEU A 26 16.75 -5.13 -11.76
N PRO A 27 18.06 -5.37 -12.01
CA PRO A 27 19.02 -5.69 -10.95
C PRO A 27 19.16 -4.59 -9.88
N GLU A 28 19.04 -3.33 -10.30
CA GLU A 28 19.12 -2.17 -9.41
C GLU A 28 17.83 -2.06 -8.58
N LEU A 29 16.66 -2.14 -9.24
CA LEU A 29 15.36 -2.18 -8.55
C LEU A 29 15.27 -3.34 -7.54
N MET A 30 15.83 -4.49 -7.87
CA MET A 30 15.93 -5.64 -6.96
C MET A 30 16.77 -5.35 -5.72
N THR A 31 17.86 -4.58 -5.88
CA THR A 31 18.73 -4.20 -4.77
C THR A 31 18.03 -3.22 -3.84
N ILE A 32 17.37 -2.20 -4.42
CA ILE A 32 16.57 -1.23 -3.67
C ILE A 32 15.41 -1.93 -2.95
N TRP A 33 14.72 -2.85 -3.63
CA TRP A 33 13.62 -3.61 -3.06
C TRP A 33 14.05 -4.47 -1.87
N LYS A 34 15.21 -5.16 -1.96
CA LYS A 34 15.76 -5.93 -0.84
C LYS A 34 16.14 -5.04 0.34
N ALA A 35 16.69 -3.85 0.08
CA ALA A 35 16.97 -2.89 1.14
C ALA A 35 15.68 -2.43 1.83
N LEU A 36 14.63 -2.16 1.05
CA LEU A 36 13.32 -1.79 1.59
C LEU A 36 12.68 -2.93 2.39
N GLU A 37 12.77 -4.17 1.90
CA GLU A 37 12.33 -5.37 2.61
C GLU A 37 13.05 -5.52 3.96
N ALA A 38 14.37 -5.33 3.99
CA ALA A 38 15.15 -5.39 5.22
C ALA A 38 14.78 -4.28 6.22
N VAL A 39 14.60 -3.04 5.73
CA VAL A 39 14.22 -1.90 6.57
C VAL A 39 12.81 -2.10 7.15
N CYS A 40 11.82 -2.37 6.30
CA CYS A 40 10.44 -2.59 6.75
C CYS A 40 10.31 -3.85 7.61
N GLY A 41 11.06 -4.91 7.31
CA GLY A 41 11.09 -6.16 8.07
C GLY A 41 11.72 -6.04 9.46
N ALA A 42 12.54 -5.02 9.69
CA ALA A 42 13.11 -4.72 11.01
C ALA A 42 12.14 -3.99 11.94
N ILE A 43 11.03 -3.46 11.42
CA ILE A 43 10.02 -2.75 12.21
C ILE A 43 9.16 -3.78 12.97
N PRO A 44 9.02 -3.67 14.30
CA PRO A 44 8.08 -4.49 15.07
C PRO A 44 6.64 -4.34 14.56
N LYS A 45 5.87 -5.43 14.56
CA LYS A 45 4.52 -5.45 13.96
C LYS A 45 3.54 -4.45 14.58
N ASP A 46 3.67 -4.24 15.88
CA ASP A 46 2.91 -3.29 16.70
C ASP A 46 3.31 -1.83 16.43
N ALA A 47 4.53 -1.57 15.96
CA ALA A 47 5.01 -0.24 15.57
C ALA A 47 4.71 0.11 14.10
N LEU A 48 4.35 -0.86 13.25
CA LEU A 48 4.04 -0.63 11.82
C LEU A 48 3.03 0.51 11.57
N PRO A 49 1.94 0.67 12.35
CA PRO A 49 0.98 1.76 12.14
C PRO A 49 1.59 3.17 12.24
N GLU A 50 2.69 3.35 12.98
CA GLU A 50 3.35 4.64 13.16
C GLU A 50 4.00 5.14 11.85
N TYR A 51 4.29 4.24 10.91
CA TYR A 51 4.97 4.55 9.64
C TYR A 51 4.00 4.83 8.48
N VAL A 52 2.68 4.79 8.73
CA VAL A 52 1.65 5.01 7.69
C VAL A 52 1.81 6.34 6.98
N TYR A 53 1.93 7.44 7.72
CA TYR A 53 2.04 8.77 7.13
C TYR A 53 3.35 8.97 6.35
N CYS A 54 4.45 8.46 6.90
CA CYS A 54 5.75 8.48 6.22
C CYS A 54 5.68 7.75 4.87
N LEU A 55 5.13 6.53 4.87
CA LEU A 55 5.01 5.75 3.64
C LEU A 55 4.03 6.39 2.65
N LYS A 56 2.90 6.92 3.13
CA LYS A 56 1.92 7.62 2.28
C LYS A 56 2.55 8.82 1.58
N SER A 57 3.30 9.64 2.32
CA SER A 57 4.05 10.78 1.74
C SER A 57 5.05 10.31 0.69
N ALA A 58 5.83 9.26 0.99
CA ALA A 58 6.83 8.74 0.06
C ALA A 58 6.22 8.20 -1.25
N VAL A 59 5.09 7.50 -1.17
CA VAL A 59 4.36 7.01 -2.35
C VAL A 59 3.78 8.18 -3.14
N ALA A 60 3.21 9.18 -2.48
CA ALA A 60 2.68 10.37 -3.14
C ALA A 60 3.78 11.15 -3.88
N ASP A 61 4.94 11.35 -3.26
CA ASP A 61 6.10 12.01 -3.86
C ASP A 61 6.62 11.23 -5.08
N ALA A 62 6.73 9.91 -4.95
CA ALA A 62 7.11 9.01 -6.04
C ALA A 62 6.14 9.10 -7.23
N ARG A 63 4.83 9.09 -6.97
CA ARG A 63 3.80 9.22 -8.01
C ARG A 63 3.80 10.58 -8.67
N GLU A 64 4.00 11.65 -7.91
CA GLU A 64 4.10 13.02 -8.46
C GLU A 64 5.33 13.15 -9.36
N LYS A 65 6.47 12.59 -8.94
CA LYS A 65 7.68 12.53 -9.76
C LYS A 65 7.43 11.77 -11.07
N GLU A 66 6.76 10.63 -11.00
CA GLU A 66 6.43 9.82 -12.17
C GLU A 66 5.46 10.56 -13.12
N ARG A 67 4.46 11.25 -12.56
CA ARG A 67 3.52 12.10 -13.31
C ARG A 67 4.23 13.23 -14.05
N ARG A 68 5.29 13.80 -13.48
CA ARG A 68 6.09 14.86 -14.15
C ARG A 68 6.91 14.32 -15.31
N LYS A 69 7.38 13.07 -15.24
CA LYS A 69 8.11 12.39 -16.32
C LYS A 69 7.20 12.02 -17.48
N ARG A 70 6.00 11.49 -17.19
CA ARG A 70 5.07 10.98 -18.21
C ARG A 70 3.86 11.90 -18.39
N ARG A 71 3.81 12.60 -19.53
CA ARG A 71 2.62 13.36 -19.95
C ARG A 71 1.54 12.41 -20.49
N GLY A 72 0.83 11.75 -19.58
CA GLY A 72 -0.27 10.83 -19.89
C GLY A 72 0.09 9.35 -19.75
N GLY A 73 -0.94 8.50 -19.66
CA GLY A 73 -0.80 7.06 -19.42
C GLY A 73 -0.83 6.66 -17.94
N PRO A 74 -0.79 5.34 -17.65
CA PRO A 74 -0.82 4.82 -16.29
C PRO A 74 0.41 5.28 -15.49
N GLN A 75 0.19 5.92 -14.34
CA GLN A 75 1.24 6.37 -13.41
C GLN A 75 1.69 5.21 -12.52
N LEU A 76 2.32 4.21 -13.15
CA LEU A 76 2.85 3.03 -12.47
C LEU A 76 4.29 3.27 -12.04
N LEU A 77 4.65 2.80 -10.86
CA LEU A 77 6.03 2.85 -10.37
C LEU A 77 6.74 1.55 -10.74
N ALA A 78 7.88 1.64 -11.45
CA ALA A 78 8.59 0.47 -11.96
C ALA A 78 8.96 -0.53 -10.84
N GLY A 79 9.47 -0.02 -9.72
CA GLY A 79 9.80 -0.80 -8.53
C GLY A 79 8.59 -1.36 -7.76
N LEU A 80 7.36 -0.96 -8.10
CA LEU A 80 6.14 -1.61 -7.60
C LEU A 80 5.56 -2.63 -8.58
N CYS A 81 6.05 -2.67 -9.83
CA CYS A 81 5.56 -3.57 -10.87
C CYS A 81 6.48 -4.77 -11.13
N GLN A 82 7.78 -4.63 -10.86
CA GLN A 82 8.78 -5.60 -11.31
C GLN A 82 9.36 -6.53 -10.23
N PRO A 83 9.62 -6.08 -8.97
CA PRO A 83 10.23 -6.97 -7.98
C PRO A 83 9.33 -8.17 -7.61
N PRO A 84 9.92 -9.30 -7.16
CA PRO A 84 9.18 -10.49 -6.79
C PRO A 84 8.30 -10.15 -5.60
N LYS A 85 6.98 -10.28 -5.76
CA LYS A 85 6.03 -9.82 -4.73
C LYS A 85 6.32 -8.35 -4.36
N ALA A 86 6.34 -7.47 -5.36
CA ALA A 86 6.75 -6.07 -5.25
C ALA A 86 6.17 -5.31 -4.05
N LEU A 87 4.90 -5.55 -3.70
CA LEU A 87 4.23 -4.87 -2.60
C LEU A 87 4.58 -5.39 -1.20
N ALA A 88 5.24 -6.55 -1.08
CA ALA A 88 5.41 -7.26 0.19
C ALA A 88 6.10 -6.43 1.30
N PRO A 89 7.10 -5.58 1.03
CA PRO A 89 7.72 -4.75 2.07
C PRO A 89 6.79 -3.66 2.63
N LEU A 90 5.94 -3.10 1.77
CA LEU A 90 5.14 -1.91 2.09
C LEU A 90 3.74 -2.26 2.59
N LEU A 91 3.19 -3.36 2.08
CA LEU A 91 1.82 -3.77 2.34
C LEU A 91 1.50 -3.98 3.84
N PRO A 92 2.38 -4.58 4.68
CA PRO A 92 2.12 -4.74 6.09
C PRO A 92 1.91 -3.42 6.85
N ILE A 93 2.58 -2.34 6.46
CA ILE A 93 2.45 -1.01 7.10
C ILE A 93 1.01 -0.52 6.97
N TYR A 94 0.47 -0.56 5.75
CA TYR A 94 -0.91 -0.12 5.53
C TYR A 94 -1.93 -1.10 6.12
N LEU A 95 -1.77 -2.41 5.93
CA LEU A 95 -2.72 -3.38 6.49
C LEU A 95 -2.77 -3.31 8.02
N GLN A 96 -1.61 -3.20 8.70
CA GLN A 96 -1.61 -2.97 10.15
C GLN A 96 -2.14 -1.58 10.52
N GLY A 97 -1.86 -0.55 9.73
CA GLY A 97 -2.43 0.79 9.94
C GLY A 97 -3.96 0.79 9.95
N VAL A 98 -4.61 0.10 9.00
CA VAL A 98 -6.07 0.00 8.96
C VAL A 98 -6.61 -0.84 10.12
N LEU A 99 -5.94 -1.94 10.49
CA LEU A 99 -6.39 -2.89 11.52
C LEU A 99 -6.13 -2.42 12.96
N GLN A 100 -4.96 -1.84 13.20
CA GLN A 100 -4.40 -1.56 14.52
C GLN A 100 -3.96 -0.10 14.69
N GLY A 101 -4.31 0.79 13.75
CA GLY A 101 -4.04 2.22 13.89
C GLY A 101 -4.56 2.79 15.21
N SER A 102 -3.72 3.61 15.84
CA SER A 102 -3.93 4.22 17.16
C SER A 102 -5.07 5.24 17.17
N SER A 103 -5.39 5.84 16.01
CA SER A 103 -6.47 6.80 15.85
C SER A 103 -7.30 6.52 14.58
N ALA A 104 -8.45 7.18 14.46
CA ALA A 104 -9.30 7.08 13.28
C ALA A 104 -8.58 7.63 12.02
N GLU A 105 -7.83 8.70 12.18
CA GLU A 105 -7.07 9.39 11.14
C GLU A 105 -5.95 8.50 10.59
N VAL A 106 -5.25 7.74 11.45
CA VAL A 106 -4.23 6.78 11.02
C VAL A 106 -4.85 5.66 10.19
N ARG A 107 -6.02 5.15 10.60
CA ARG A 107 -6.73 4.09 9.88
C ARG A 107 -7.24 4.55 8.52
N GLU A 108 -7.79 5.77 8.47
CA GLU A 108 -8.20 6.42 7.22
C GLU A 108 -7.00 6.60 6.29
N ALA A 109 -5.93 7.22 6.77
CA ALA A 109 -4.72 7.44 5.99
C ALA A 109 -4.08 6.13 5.49
N ALA A 110 -4.15 5.06 6.29
CA ALA A 110 -3.67 3.75 5.89
C ALA A 110 -4.53 3.11 4.79
N ALA A 111 -5.85 3.28 4.86
CA ALA A 111 -6.75 2.80 3.82
C ALA A 111 -6.54 3.58 2.52
N GLU A 112 -6.47 4.91 2.59
CA GLU A 112 -6.18 5.75 1.41
C GLU A 112 -4.82 5.42 0.80
N GLY A 113 -3.77 5.34 1.62
CA GLY A 113 -2.41 5.03 1.17
C GLY A 113 -2.30 3.65 0.52
N LEU A 114 -3.08 2.68 1.00
CA LEU A 114 -3.21 1.37 0.35
C LEU A 114 -3.87 1.48 -1.02
N GLY A 115 -4.91 2.28 -1.17
CA GLY A 115 -5.53 2.59 -2.46
C GLY A 115 -4.55 3.24 -3.43
N GLU A 116 -3.77 4.21 -2.98
CA GLU A 116 -2.72 4.85 -3.78
C GLU A 116 -1.64 3.85 -4.23
N LEU A 117 -1.20 2.98 -3.33
CA LEU A 117 -0.24 1.92 -3.62
C LEU A 117 -0.76 0.94 -4.68
N VAL A 118 -2.02 0.51 -4.55
CA VAL A 118 -2.72 -0.31 -5.56
C VAL A 118 -2.79 0.42 -6.90
N GLY A 119 -3.13 1.71 -6.89
CA GLY A 119 -3.18 2.56 -8.07
C GLY A 119 -1.85 2.64 -8.83
N ALA A 120 -0.75 2.73 -8.09
CA ALA A 120 0.62 2.83 -8.59
C ALA A 120 1.24 1.50 -9.08
N THR A 121 0.49 0.40 -9.04
CA THR A 121 1.00 -0.96 -9.30
C THR A 121 0.32 -1.59 -10.52
N SER A 122 1.03 -2.42 -11.29
CA SER A 122 0.45 -3.17 -12.41
C SER A 122 -0.49 -4.28 -11.94
N GLU A 123 -1.38 -4.73 -12.83
CA GLU A 123 -2.30 -5.83 -12.52
C GLU A 123 -1.54 -7.13 -12.23
N GLU A 124 -0.46 -7.40 -12.99
CA GLU A 124 0.41 -8.56 -12.83
C GLU A 124 1.04 -8.62 -11.44
N ALA A 125 1.60 -7.49 -10.99
CA ALA A 125 2.25 -7.41 -9.68
C ALA A 125 1.25 -7.44 -8.52
N LEU A 126 0.01 -7.00 -8.75
CA LEU A 126 -1.05 -6.98 -7.75
C LEU A 126 -1.68 -8.37 -7.51
N LYS A 127 -1.75 -9.23 -8.55
CA LYS A 127 -2.40 -10.57 -8.49
C LYS A 127 -2.09 -11.39 -7.23
N PRO A 128 -0.83 -11.53 -6.77
CA PRO A 128 -0.50 -12.33 -5.59
C PRO A 128 -1.07 -11.78 -4.28
N PHE A 129 -1.45 -10.50 -4.25
CA PHE A 129 -1.85 -9.79 -3.03
C PHE A 129 -3.35 -9.59 -2.90
N VAL A 130 -4.12 -9.77 -3.98
CA VAL A 130 -5.56 -9.48 -4.05
C VAL A 130 -6.32 -10.08 -2.86
N VAL A 131 -6.11 -11.37 -2.59
CA VAL A 131 -6.74 -12.09 -1.47
C VAL A 131 -6.29 -11.53 -0.13
N SER A 132 -4.99 -11.30 0.05
CA SER A 132 -4.39 -10.81 1.29
C SER A 132 -4.80 -9.37 1.64
N ILE A 133 -5.17 -8.57 0.64
CA ILE A 133 -5.66 -7.20 0.81
C ILE A 133 -7.16 -7.21 1.04
N THR A 134 -7.90 -7.86 0.14
CA THR A 134 -9.36 -7.80 0.12
C THR A 134 -9.97 -8.44 1.37
N GLY A 135 -9.50 -9.62 1.76
CA GLY A 135 -10.04 -10.36 2.90
C GLY A 135 -10.07 -9.56 4.21
N PRO A 136 -8.95 -8.93 4.63
CA PRO A 136 -8.95 -8.03 5.76
C PRO A 136 -9.89 -6.83 5.60
N LEU A 137 -9.87 -6.14 4.46
CA LEU A 137 -10.70 -4.94 4.24
C LEU A 137 -12.20 -5.22 4.33
N ILE A 138 -12.69 -6.29 3.68
CA ILE A 138 -14.11 -6.69 3.76
C ILE A 138 -14.51 -7.20 5.15
N ARG A 139 -13.55 -7.76 5.90
CA ARG A 139 -13.80 -8.31 7.24
C ARG A 139 -13.97 -7.21 8.28
N ILE A 140 -13.22 -6.13 8.14
CA ILE A 140 -13.18 -5.06 9.15
C ILE A 140 -14.15 -3.93 8.85
N ILE A 141 -14.50 -3.71 7.59
CA ILE A 141 -15.49 -2.70 7.24
C ILE A 141 -16.83 -3.10 7.85
N GLY A 142 -17.25 -2.34 8.84
CA GLY A 142 -18.46 -2.62 9.62
C GLY A 142 -18.96 -1.35 10.30
N ASP A 143 -20.09 -1.45 10.99
CA ASP A 143 -20.81 -0.29 11.52
C ASP A 143 -20.01 0.56 12.53
N ARG A 144 -18.96 -0.03 13.12
CA ARG A 144 -18.11 0.63 14.11
C ARG A 144 -17.13 1.63 13.52
N PHE A 145 -16.85 1.58 12.21
CA PHE A 145 -15.96 2.57 11.61
C PHE A 145 -16.71 3.86 11.25
N PRO A 146 -16.16 5.03 11.61
CA PRO A 146 -16.60 6.32 11.08
C PRO A 146 -16.70 6.32 9.55
N SER A 147 -17.62 7.13 9.02
CA SER A 147 -17.86 7.25 7.58
C SER A 147 -16.60 7.55 6.73
N PRO A 148 -15.65 8.40 7.16
CA PRO A 148 -14.42 8.65 6.38
C PRO A 148 -13.58 7.40 6.15
N ILE A 149 -13.39 6.58 7.19
CA ILE A 149 -12.66 5.30 7.08
C ILE A 149 -13.39 4.34 6.14
N LYS A 150 -14.73 4.25 6.25
CA LYS A 150 -15.54 3.43 5.34
C LYS A 150 -15.35 3.88 3.89
N ALA A 151 -15.41 5.18 3.62
CA ALA A 151 -15.20 5.73 2.28
C ALA A 151 -13.81 5.39 1.74
N ALA A 152 -12.75 5.55 2.54
CA ALA A 152 -11.39 5.21 2.15
C ALA A 152 -11.21 3.71 1.84
N ILE A 153 -11.81 2.82 2.65
CA ILE A 153 -11.80 1.37 2.40
C ILE A 153 -12.57 1.03 1.14
N LEU A 154 -13.79 1.58 0.94
CA LEU A 154 -14.59 1.34 -0.25
C LEU A 154 -13.89 1.84 -1.52
N GLY A 155 -13.26 3.01 -1.47
CA GLY A 155 -12.45 3.55 -2.57
C GLY A 155 -11.31 2.59 -2.93
N THR A 156 -10.62 2.06 -1.94
CA THR A 156 -9.55 1.07 -2.12
C THR A 156 -10.07 -0.25 -2.70
N LEU A 157 -11.20 -0.76 -2.21
CA LEU A 157 -11.87 -1.94 -2.75
C LEU A 157 -12.30 -1.71 -4.21
N GLY A 158 -12.79 -0.51 -4.55
CA GLY A 158 -13.12 -0.12 -5.91
C GLY A 158 -11.91 -0.18 -6.86
N LEU A 159 -10.76 0.33 -6.41
CA LEU A 159 -9.50 0.26 -7.18
C LEU A 159 -9.04 -1.20 -7.38
N LEU A 160 -9.18 -2.05 -6.35
CA LEU A 160 -8.90 -3.48 -6.47
C LEU A 160 -9.84 -4.15 -7.48
N ILE A 161 -11.14 -3.84 -7.45
CA ILE A 161 -12.12 -4.36 -8.41
C ILE A 161 -11.72 -3.96 -9.84
N GLY A 162 -11.36 -2.71 -10.05
CA GLY A 162 -10.92 -2.20 -11.34
C GLY A 162 -9.67 -2.89 -11.89
N LYS A 163 -8.66 -3.14 -11.05
CA LYS A 163 -7.37 -3.73 -11.48
C LYS A 163 -7.31 -5.26 -11.45
N ALA A 164 -8.03 -5.90 -10.55
CA ALA A 164 -7.85 -7.32 -10.26
C ALA A 164 -9.09 -8.18 -10.55
N GLY A 165 -10.18 -7.59 -11.05
CA GLY A 165 -11.51 -8.18 -11.31
C GLY A 165 -11.63 -9.70 -11.17
N PRO A 166 -11.03 -10.53 -12.05
CA PRO A 166 -11.11 -11.99 -11.97
C PRO A 166 -10.64 -12.61 -10.64
N GLY A 167 -9.60 -12.05 -10.03
CA GLY A 167 -9.06 -12.49 -8.74
C GLY A 167 -9.96 -12.20 -7.55
N LEU A 168 -10.98 -11.34 -7.73
CA LEU A 168 -11.96 -10.99 -6.70
C LEU A 168 -13.25 -11.80 -6.78
N LYS A 169 -13.40 -12.68 -7.79
CA LYS A 169 -14.56 -13.59 -7.91
C LYS A 169 -14.92 -14.32 -6.61
N PRO A 170 -13.96 -14.85 -5.83
CA PRO A 170 -14.28 -15.52 -4.57
C PRO A 170 -14.92 -14.61 -3.50
N PHE A 171 -14.76 -13.28 -3.62
CA PHE A 171 -15.24 -12.29 -2.65
C PHE A 171 -16.49 -11.53 -3.12
N VAL A 172 -17.02 -11.84 -4.31
CA VAL A 172 -18.16 -11.09 -4.88
C VAL A 172 -19.36 -10.99 -3.93
N PRO A 173 -19.81 -12.07 -3.26
CA PRO A 173 -20.95 -11.97 -2.34
C PRO A 173 -20.67 -11.01 -1.16
N GLN A 174 -19.46 -11.05 -0.60
CA GLN A 174 -19.05 -10.19 0.51
C GLN A 174 -18.88 -8.74 0.07
N LEU A 175 -18.32 -8.50 -1.13
CA LEU A 175 -18.19 -7.17 -1.71
C LEU A 175 -19.56 -6.56 -1.94
N GLN A 176 -20.51 -7.28 -2.55
CA GLN A 176 -21.89 -6.79 -2.73
C GLN A 176 -22.53 -6.40 -1.40
N THR A 177 -22.43 -7.26 -0.38
CA THR A 177 -22.96 -6.96 0.96
C THR A 177 -22.29 -5.73 1.57
N THR A 178 -20.97 -5.59 1.40
CA THR A 178 -20.18 -4.48 1.92
C THR A 178 -20.60 -3.14 1.30
N PHE A 179 -20.67 -3.08 -0.04
CA PHE A 179 -21.04 -1.86 -0.77
C PHE A 179 -22.52 -1.48 -0.61
N LEU A 180 -23.40 -2.42 -0.26
CA LEU A 180 -24.82 -2.13 0.03
C LEU A 180 -25.06 -1.62 1.46
N LYS A 181 -24.19 -1.98 2.41
CA LYS A 181 -24.38 -1.67 3.84
C LYS A 181 -23.67 -0.39 4.31
N CYS A 182 -22.70 0.09 3.54
CA CYS A 182 -21.95 1.30 3.83
C CYS A 182 -22.52 2.48 3.05
#